data_AF-A0A4Y2UWZ4-F1
#
_entry.id   AF-A0A4Y2UWZ4-F1
#
_cell.length_a   1.000
_cell.length_b   1.000
_cell.length_c   1.000
_cell.angle_alpha   90.00
_cell.angle_beta   90.00
_cell.angle_gamma   90.00
#
_symmetry.space_group_name_H-M   'P 1'
#
loop_
_entity.id
_entity.type
_entity.pdbx_description
1 polymer ?
#
loop_
_entity_poly.entity_id
_entity_poly.type
_entity_poly.pdbx_seq_one_letter_code
_entity_poly.pdbx_strand_id
1 'polypeptide(L)'
;MPKDKPFYLGLNFAANGQNCQVLLTFMLLQKLFILPLKITFTILYVIICHSLRHILDLHSKIGAKILAAQTGRLDYNFFRNYLEEYESIINVLKSLEKCLSFPIFLVQMSDCISMFYGFVNKDTFKDISTDNLVRKFFPGVVIFSLGSLVSFLCVALAATSVHEASKLAKDIQERVLQFILASGQKSDREELFLLSLNHNSPAFTLSSGGFFHFTKSLIFSAIAGILTYSLLMLQILKWS
;
A
#
# COMPACT_ATOMS: atom_id res chain seq x y z
N MET A 1 -45.40 12.49 -26.71
CA MET A 1 -43.93 12.32 -26.65
C MET A 1 -43.42 12.97 -25.38
N PRO A 2 -43.12 12.21 -24.32
CA PRO A 2 -42.40 12.75 -23.17
C PRO A 2 -40.90 12.76 -23.48
N LYS A 3 -40.25 13.90 -23.22
CA LYS A 3 -38.79 14.04 -23.24
C LYS A 3 -38.21 13.43 -21.97
N ASP A 4 -37.23 12.55 -22.12
CA ASP A 4 -36.48 11.93 -21.04
C ASP A 4 -35.85 12.98 -20.12
N LYS A 5 -36.08 12.82 -18.81
CA LYS A 5 -35.40 13.60 -17.77
C LYS A 5 -34.02 12.98 -17.52
N PRO A 6 -32.95 13.77 -17.39
CA PRO A 6 -31.64 13.24 -17.08
C PRO A 6 -31.63 12.61 -15.68
N PHE A 7 -31.00 11.44 -15.60
CA PHE A 7 -30.76 10.68 -14.36
C PHE A 7 -29.80 11.49 -13.48
N TYR A 8 -30.35 12.31 -12.59
CA TYR A 8 -29.59 12.87 -11.49
C TYR A 8 -29.30 11.75 -10.50
N LEU A 9 -28.02 11.39 -10.33
CA LEU A 9 -27.56 10.72 -9.10
C LEU A 9 -27.54 11.75 -7.94
N GLY A 10 -28.62 12.53 -7.83
CA GLY A 10 -28.89 13.42 -6.73
C GLY A 10 -29.62 12.61 -5.70
N LEU A 11 -28.99 12.41 -4.54
CA LEU A 11 -29.72 12.08 -3.32
C LEU A 11 -30.76 13.19 -3.09
N ASN A 12 -31.97 12.96 -3.62
CA ASN A 12 -33.13 13.80 -3.39
C ASN A 12 -33.53 13.64 -1.92
N PHE A 13 -32.91 14.44 -1.05
CA PHE A 13 -33.37 14.68 0.32
C PHE A 13 -34.59 15.62 0.28
N ALA A 14 -35.67 15.15 -0.34
CA ALA A 14 -36.99 15.77 -0.24
C ALA A 14 -37.83 14.98 0.77
N ALA A 15 -37.53 15.15 2.06
CA ALA A 15 -38.45 14.79 3.14
C ALA A 15 -38.20 15.72 4.34
N ASN A 16 -39.22 16.51 4.67
CA ASN A 16 -39.25 17.50 5.75
C ASN A 16 -38.82 16.94 7.12
N GLY A 17 -38.09 17.77 7.88
CA GLY A 17 -38.19 17.88 9.36
C GLY A 17 -37.53 16.79 10.20
N GLN A 18 -36.55 17.19 11.03
CA GLN A 18 -35.87 16.44 12.12
C GLN A 18 -35.14 15.12 11.76
N ASN A 19 -35.74 14.20 11.00
CA ASN A 19 -35.12 12.92 10.63
C ASN A 19 -33.88 13.11 9.75
N CYS A 20 -33.87 14.11 8.87
CA CYS A 20 -32.71 14.44 8.04
C CYS A 20 -31.56 15.04 8.87
N GLN A 21 -31.86 15.76 9.95
CA GLN A 21 -30.86 16.34 10.84
C GLN A 21 -30.23 15.27 11.73
N VAL A 22 -31.03 14.34 12.26
CA VAL A 22 -30.53 13.18 13.03
C VAL A 22 -29.66 12.28 12.14
N LEU A 23 -30.06 12.02 10.89
CA LEU A 23 -29.25 11.26 9.94
C LEU A 23 -27.93 11.97 9.61
N LEU A 24 -27.96 13.29 9.40
CA LEU A 24 -26.76 14.09 9.15
C LEU A 24 -25.81 14.07 10.36
N THR A 25 -26.35 14.23 11.57
CA THR A 25 -25.57 14.15 12.81
C THR A 25 -24.97 12.76 13.00
N PHE A 26 -25.74 11.70 12.72
CA PHE A 26 -25.24 10.32 12.77
C PHE A 26 -24.14 10.07 11.74
N MET A 27 -24.31 10.53 10.50
CA MET A 27 -23.29 10.42 9.45
C MET A 27 -22.01 11.20 9.81
N LEU A 28 -22.15 12.40 10.38
CA LEU A 28 -21.03 13.20 10.86
C LEU A 28 -20.29 12.51 12.01
N LEU A 29 -21.03 11.98 12.98
CA LEU A 29 -20.48 11.25 14.13
C LEU A 29 -19.74 10.00 13.66
N GLN A 30 -20.34 9.24 12.74
CA GLN A 30 -19.72 8.06 12.13
C GLN A 30 -18.43 8.44 11.39
N LYS A 31 -18.40 9.54 10.63
CA LYS A 31 -17.16 10.04 10.02
C LYS A 31 -16.13 10.47 11.07
N LEU A 32 -16.57 11.06 12.17
CA LEU A 32 -15.70 11.53 13.25
C LEU A 32 -15.03 10.36 13.99
N PHE A 33 -15.65 9.19 14.06
CA PHE A 33 -15.04 7.98 14.62
C PHE A 33 -14.23 7.16 13.60
N ILE A 34 -14.71 7.03 12.36
CA ILE A 34 -14.03 6.22 11.33
C ILE A 34 -12.74 6.89 10.85
N LEU A 35 -12.74 8.22 10.71
CA LEU A 35 -11.58 8.96 10.21
C LEU A 35 -10.33 8.81 11.09
N PRO A 36 -10.36 9.05 12.41
CA PRO A 36 -9.19 8.87 13.25
C PRO A 36 -8.76 7.40 13.29
N LEU A 37 -9.70 6.45 13.32
CA LEU A 37 -9.38 5.03 13.29
C LEU A 37 -8.61 4.66 12.01
N LYS A 38 -9.06 5.15 10.85
CA LYS A 38 -8.37 4.98 9.56
C LYS A 38 -6.96 5.59 9.62
N ILE A 39 -6.83 6.82 10.12
CA ILE A 39 -5.53 7.51 10.21
C ILE A 39 -4.57 6.74 11.13
N THR A 40 -5.02 6.35 12.32
CA THR A 40 -4.22 5.58 13.27
C THR A 40 -3.80 4.25 12.68
N PHE A 41 -4.70 3.54 11.99
CA PHE A 41 -4.38 2.30 11.30
C PHE A 41 -3.33 2.50 10.19
N THR A 42 -3.49 3.53 9.35
CA THR A 42 -2.52 3.87 8.31
C THR A 42 -1.14 4.16 8.90
N ILE A 43 -1.08 4.97 9.95
CA ILE A 43 0.19 5.30 10.63
C ILE A 43 0.84 4.04 11.20
N LEU A 44 0.05 3.22 11.91
CA LEU A 44 0.54 1.96 12.48
C LEU A 44 1.09 1.03 11.39
N TYR A 45 0.38 0.88 10.28
CA TYR A 45 0.83 0.06 9.16
C TYR A 45 2.14 0.56 8.56
N VAL A 46 2.29 1.86 8.37
CA VAL A 46 3.52 2.48 7.86
C VAL A 46 4.69 2.25 8.83
N ILE A 47 4.46 2.39 10.14
CA ILE A 47 5.48 2.11 11.16
C ILE A 47 5.92 0.64 11.08
N ILE A 48 4.97 -0.30 11.01
CA ILE A 48 5.26 -1.74 10.89
C ILE A 48 6.10 -2.01 9.63
N CYS A 49 5.70 -1.45 8.48
CA CYS A 49 6.47 -1.60 7.23
C CYS A 49 7.88 -1.04 7.38
N HIS A 50 8.04 0.12 8.01
CA HIS A 50 9.36 0.72 8.23
C HIS A 50 10.24 -0.14 9.14
N SER A 51 9.70 -0.67 10.23
CA SER A 51 10.40 -1.59 11.13
C SER A 51 10.83 -2.87 10.41
N LEU A 52 9.96 -3.47 9.60
CA LEU A 52 10.28 -4.66 8.81
C LEU A 52 11.38 -4.39 7.78
N ARG A 53 11.28 -3.27 7.06
CA ARG A 53 12.32 -2.85 6.13
C ARG A 53 13.66 -2.72 6.84
N HIS A 54 13.69 -2.08 8.01
CA HIS A 54 14.92 -1.92 8.77
C HIS A 54 15.54 -3.27 9.18
N ILE A 55 14.71 -4.23 9.60
CA ILE A 55 15.15 -5.60 9.91
C ILE A 55 15.76 -6.28 8.66
N LEU A 56 15.09 -6.17 7.51
CA LEU A 56 15.58 -6.71 6.25
C LEU A 56 16.89 -6.05 5.79
N ASP A 57 17.03 -4.74 5.96
CA ASP A 57 18.26 -4.00 5.65
C ASP A 57 19.42 -4.38 6.57
N LEU A 58 19.16 -4.62 7.87
CA LEU A 58 20.16 -5.14 8.80
C LEU A 58 20.62 -6.54 8.38
N HIS A 59 19.68 -7.41 8.04
CA HIS A 59 19.95 -8.77 7.59
C HIS A 59 20.77 -8.78 6.28
N SER A 60 20.41 -7.91 5.33
CA SER A 60 21.16 -7.65 4.10
C SER A 60 22.59 -7.19 4.37
N LYS A 61 22.79 -6.25 5.30
CA LYS A 61 24.13 -5.79 5.71
C LYS A 61 24.98 -6.90 6.32
N ILE A 62 24.39 -7.82 7.09
CA ILE A 62 25.09 -8.98 7.63
C ILE A 62 25.57 -9.87 6.47
N GLY A 63 24.70 -10.19 5.51
CA GLY A 63 25.07 -10.95 4.31
C GLY A 63 26.15 -10.27 3.47
N ALA A 64 26.10 -8.94 3.32
CA ALA A 64 27.12 -8.18 2.61
C ALA A 64 28.48 -8.22 3.31
N LYS A 65 28.51 -8.21 4.65
CA LYS A 65 29.76 -8.39 5.42
C LYS A 65 30.36 -9.78 5.21
N ILE A 66 29.54 -10.82 5.12
CA ILE A 66 30.00 -12.19 4.80
C ILE A 66 30.73 -12.19 3.46
N LEU A 67 30.14 -11.56 2.43
CA LEU A 67 30.76 -11.45 1.11
C LEU A 67 32.05 -10.62 1.12
N ALA A 68 32.07 -9.52 1.88
CA ALA A 68 33.21 -8.60 1.94
C ALA A 68 34.39 -9.14 2.75
N ALA A 69 34.12 -9.94 3.78
CA ALA A 69 35.18 -10.44 4.66
C ALA A 69 36.18 -11.35 3.93
N GLN A 70 35.79 -11.99 2.82
CA GLN A 70 36.64 -12.92 2.04
C GLN A 70 37.43 -13.92 2.92
N THR A 71 36.98 -14.14 4.16
CA THR A 71 37.76 -14.84 5.17
C THR A 71 37.58 -16.33 4.94
N GLY A 72 38.71 -17.04 4.97
CA GLY A 72 38.76 -18.47 4.83
C GLY A 72 37.76 -19.19 5.74
N ARG A 73 37.18 -20.25 5.19
CA ARG A 73 36.26 -21.21 5.83
C ARG A 73 35.07 -20.54 6.51
N LEU A 74 33.96 -20.44 5.77
CA LEU A 74 32.67 -20.02 6.32
C LEU A 74 32.17 -21.08 7.31
N ASP A 75 31.79 -20.66 8.51
CA ASP A 75 31.20 -21.55 9.52
C ASP A 75 29.78 -21.95 9.11
N TYR A 76 29.56 -23.26 8.96
CA TYR A 76 28.27 -23.86 8.64
C TYR A 76 27.17 -23.40 9.60
N ASN A 77 27.45 -23.38 10.90
CA ASN A 77 26.46 -23.01 11.92
C ASN A 77 26.04 -21.54 11.79
N PHE A 78 27.01 -20.67 11.47
CA PHE A 78 26.74 -19.26 11.26
C PHE A 78 25.83 -19.04 10.04
N PHE A 79 26.11 -19.72 8.91
CA PHE A 79 25.29 -19.62 7.71
C PHE A 79 23.89 -20.20 7.89
N ARG A 80 23.78 -21.32 8.63
CA ARG A 80 22.50 -21.90 8.99
C ARG A 80 21.65 -20.92 9.80
N ASN A 81 22.22 -20.33 10.84
CA ASN A 81 21.51 -19.33 11.65
C ASN A 81 21.07 -18.12 10.82
N TYR A 82 21.91 -17.68 9.88
CA TYR A 82 21.56 -16.61 8.94
C TYR A 82 20.34 -16.98 8.08
N LEU A 83 20.29 -18.18 7.51
CA LEU A 83 19.14 -18.64 6.72
C LEU A 83 17.86 -18.80 7.56
N GLU A 84 17.98 -19.36 8.76
CA GLU A 84 16.84 -19.52 9.69
C GLU A 84 16.29 -18.16 10.13
N GLU A 85 17.15 -17.17 10.34
CA GLU A 85 16.74 -15.80 10.65
C GLU A 85 15.95 -15.16 9.50
N TYR A 86 16.41 -15.32 8.25
CA TYR A 86 15.67 -14.85 7.08
C TYR A 86 14.28 -15.50 6.99
N GLU A 87 14.18 -16.81 7.17
CA GLU A 87 12.91 -17.51 7.11
C GLU A 87 11.95 -17.06 8.22
N SER A 88 12.48 -16.85 9.43
CA SER A 88 11.72 -16.28 10.54
C SER A 88 11.15 -14.89 10.20
N ILE A 89 11.98 -14.00 9.62
CA ILE A 89 11.54 -12.68 9.14
C ILE A 89 10.41 -12.85 8.12
N ILE A 90 10.59 -13.70 7.11
CA ILE A 90 9.58 -13.94 6.07
C ILE A 90 8.27 -14.51 6.66
N ASN A 91 8.35 -15.37 7.67
CA ASN A 91 7.17 -15.91 8.34
C ASN A 91 6.40 -14.81 9.11
N VAL A 92 7.10 -13.87 9.74
CA VAL A 92 6.46 -12.68 10.34
C VAL A 92 5.77 -11.83 9.27
N LEU A 93 6.42 -11.59 8.13
CA LEU A 93 5.82 -10.85 7.01
C LEU A 93 4.54 -11.54 6.47
N LYS A 94 4.57 -12.86 6.28
CA LYS A 94 3.40 -13.66 5.86
C LYS A 94 2.26 -13.56 6.88
N SER A 95 2.57 -13.59 8.18
CA SER A 95 1.57 -13.46 9.24
C SER A 95 0.92 -12.07 9.22
N LEU A 96 1.73 -11.02 9.07
CA LEU A 96 1.24 -9.65 8.95
C LEU A 96 0.38 -9.45 7.71
N GLU A 97 0.77 -10.02 6.57
CA GLU A 97 -0.06 -9.97 5.35
C GLU A 97 -1.42 -10.64 5.55
N LYS A 98 -1.48 -11.81 6.21
CA LYS A 98 -2.75 -12.49 6.50
C LYS A 98 -3.68 -11.63 7.35
N CYS A 99 -3.15 -10.91 8.33
CA CYS A 99 -3.94 -10.09 9.25
C CYS A 99 -4.33 -8.73 8.64
N LEU A 100 -3.43 -8.10 7.89
CA LEU A 100 -3.55 -6.69 7.52
C LEU A 100 -3.93 -6.46 6.05
N SER A 101 -3.75 -7.44 5.15
CA SER A 101 -3.97 -7.22 3.71
C SER A 101 -5.38 -6.73 3.39
N PHE A 102 -6.41 -7.31 4.00
CA PHE A 102 -7.80 -6.94 3.75
C PHE A 102 -8.18 -5.56 4.37
N PRO A 103 -7.84 -5.27 5.64
CA PRO A 103 -7.99 -3.91 6.17
C PRO A 103 -7.31 -2.83 5.33
N ILE A 104 -6.08 -3.08 4.87
CA ILE A 104 -5.35 -2.16 3.99
C ILE A 104 -6.10 -1.97 2.67
N PHE A 105 -6.63 -3.05 2.09
CA PHE A 105 -7.44 -2.97 0.88
C PHE A 105 -8.62 -2.01 1.03
N LEU A 106 -9.36 -2.11 2.13
CA LEU A 106 -10.49 -1.19 2.40
C LEU A 106 -10.03 0.27 2.53
N VAL A 107 -8.90 0.50 3.22
CA VAL A 107 -8.31 1.84 3.37
C VAL A 107 -7.90 2.42 2.01
N GLN A 108 -7.20 1.63 1.19
CA GLN A 108 -6.74 2.06 -0.13
C GLN A 108 -7.90 2.31 -1.09
N MET A 109 -8.93 1.47 -1.10
CA MET A 109 -10.13 1.70 -1.89
C MET A 109 -10.88 2.96 -1.45
N SER A 110 -10.97 3.19 -0.13
CA SER A 110 -11.52 4.44 0.41
C SER A 110 -10.72 5.66 -0.04
N ASP A 111 -9.39 5.58 -0.05
CA ASP A 111 -8.51 6.66 -0.53
C ASP A 111 -8.74 6.92 -2.03
N CYS A 112 -8.81 5.87 -2.86
CA CYS A 112 -9.10 5.99 -4.29
C CYS A 112 -10.45 6.66 -4.59
N ILE A 113 -11.52 6.26 -3.90
CA ILE A 113 -12.85 6.87 -4.05
C ILE A 113 -12.81 8.35 -3.66
N SER A 114 -12.12 8.67 -2.56
CA SER A 114 -12.02 10.03 -2.04
C SER A 114 -11.19 10.95 -2.95
N MET A 115 -10.12 10.41 -3.54
CA MET A 115 -9.36 11.08 -4.59
C MET A 115 -10.26 11.40 -5.79
N PHE A 116 -10.95 10.40 -6.34
CA PHE A 116 -11.84 10.55 -7.49
C PHE A 116 -12.97 11.57 -7.24
N TYR A 117 -13.62 11.52 -6.08
CA TYR A 117 -14.67 12.46 -5.70
C TYR A 117 -14.18 13.92 -5.65
N GLY A 118 -12.95 14.13 -5.17
CA GLY A 118 -12.34 15.46 -5.15
C GLY A 118 -12.09 16.05 -6.55
N PHE A 119 -11.82 15.20 -7.55
CA PHE A 119 -11.64 15.63 -8.94
C PHE A 119 -12.98 15.87 -9.66
N VAL A 120 -13.97 14.99 -9.50
CA VAL A 120 -15.29 15.15 -10.14
C VAL A 120 -16.01 16.40 -9.64
N ASN A 121 -15.94 16.69 -8.32
CA ASN A 121 -16.54 17.90 -7.79
C ASN A 121 -15.87 19.19 -8.30
N LYS A 122 -14.61 19.15 -8.78
CA LYS A 122 -13.91 20.34 -9.29
C LYS A 122 -14.46 20.88 -10.62
N ASP A 123 -15.27 20.12 -11.37
CA ASP A 123 -15.77 20.57 -12.69
C ASP A 123 -17.25 20.97 -12.71
N THR A 124 -17.99 20.66 -11.65
CA THR A 124 -19.38 21.15 -11.49
C THR A 124 -19.45 22.67 -11.26
N PHE A 125 -18.29 23.34 -11.25
CA PHE A 125 -18.11 24.75 -10.93
C PHE A 125 -18.47 25.75 -12.02
N LYS A 126 -18.82 25.32 -13.24
CA LYS A 126 -19.38 26.25 -14.23
C LYS A 126 -20.86 26.55 -14.01
N ASP A 127 -21.67 25.56 -13.58
CA ASP A 127 -23.12 25.74 -13.47
C ASP A 127 -23.66 25.79 -12.01
N ILE A 128 -22.89 25.36 -11.00
CA ILE A 128 -23.32 25.34 -9.58
C ILE A 128 -22.84 26.57 -8.79
N SER A 129 -22.34 27.61 -9.46
CA SER A 129 -21.79 28.83 -8.84
C SER A 129 -22.81 29.68 -8.04
N THR A 130 -24.09 29.30 -8.05
CA THR A 130 -25.19 30.00 -7.33
C THR A 130 -25.50 29.44 -5.95
N ASP A 131 -25.01 28.25 -5.55
CA ASP A 131 -25.34 27.65 -4.26
C ASP A 131 -24.27 27.91 -3.18
N ASN A 132 -24.60 28.78 -2.22
CA ASN A 132 -23.71 29.21 -1.13
C ASN A 132 -23.20 28.06 -0.25
N LEU A 133 -23.90 26.92 -0.22
CA LEU A 133 -23.53 25.76 0.57
C LEU A 133 -22.30 25.06 -0.04
N VAL A 134 -22.29 24.84 -1.35
CA VAL A 134 -21.20 24.17 -2.08
C VAL A 134 -19.89 24.96 -1.97
N ARG A 135 -19.96 26.29 -2.04
CA ARG A 135 -18.79 27.18 -1.89
C ARG A 135 -18.15 27.08 -0.49
N LYS A 136 -18.92 26.83 0.57
CA LYS A 136 -18.40 26.67 1.94
C LYS A 136 -17.72 25.33 2.17
N PHE A 137 -18.18 24.25 1.52
CA PHE A 137 -17.61 22.91 1.69
C PHE A 137 -16.44 22.58 0.74
N PHE A 138 -16.23 23.38 -0.31
CA PHE A 138 -15.18 23.18 -1.31
C PHE A 138 -13.76 23.03 -0.74
N PRO A 139 -13.29 23.87 0.21
CA PRO A 139 -11.95 23.71 0.78
C PRO A 139 -11.79 22.35 1.49
N GLY A 140 -12.85 21.89 2.16
CA GLY A 140 -12.85 20.60 2.86
C GLY A 140 -12.73 19.40 1.91
N VAL A 141 -13.39 19.45 0.75
CA VAL A 141 -13.30 18.40 -0.27
C VAL A 141 -11.88 18.29 -0.84
N VAL A 142 -11.24 19.43 -1.12
CA VAL A 142 -9.85 19.47 -1.63
C VAL A 142 -8.87 18.94 -0.59
N ILE A 143 -9.00 19.36 0.66
CA ILE A 143 -8.14 18.90 1.77
C ILE A 143 -8.31 17.39 1.98
N PHE A 144 -9.54 16.88 1.94
CA PHE A 144 -9.82 15.45 2.14
C PHE A 144 -9.27 14.58 0.99
N SER A 145 -9.40 15.06 -0.25
CA SER A 145 -8.84 14.40 -1.44
C SER A 145 -7.31 14.36 -1.39
N LEU A 146 -6.66 15.48 -1.03
CA LEU A 146 -5.21 15.55 -0.86
C LEU A 146 -4.73 14.64 0.28
N GLY A 147 -5.43 14.64 1.42
CA GLY A 147 -5.13 13.73 2.53
C GLY A 147 -5.23 12.25 2.14
N SER A 148 -6.21 11.91 1.29
CA SER A 148 -6.37 10.56 0.75
C SER A 148 -5.24 10.17 -0.21
N LEU A 149 -4.76 11.11 -1.03
CA LEU A 149 -3.58 10.91 -1.87
C LEU A 149 -2.33 10.65 -1.03
N VAL A 150 -2.11 11.47 0.00
CA VAL A 150 -0.96 11.30 0.91
C VAL A 150 -1.05 9.95 1.63
N SER A 151 -2.22 9.58 2.16
CA SER A 151 -2.47 8.28 2.80
C SER A 151 -2.15 7.11 1.85
N PHE A 152 -2.69 7.14 0.63
CA PHE A 152 -2.43 6.16 -0.42
C PHE A 152 -0.93 6.01 -0.69
N LEU A 153 -0.25 7.13 -0.94
CA LEU A 153 1.18 7.13 -1.24
C LEU A 153 2.01 6.62 -0.06
N CYS A 154 1.72 7.03 1.17
CA CYS A 154 2.45 6.58 2.35
C CYS A 154 2.37 5.05 2.51
N VAL A 155 1.17 4.48 2.41
CA VAL A 155 0.96 3.02 2.52
C VAL A 155 1.65 2.30 1.38
N ALA A 156 1.44 2.74 0.13
CA ALA A 156 1.95 2.06 -1.04
C ALA A 156 3.48 2.12 -1.12
N LEU A 157 4.09 3.27 -0.81
CA LEU A 157 5.55 3.42 -0.78
C LEU A 157 6.18 2.63 0.37
N ALA A 158 5.57 2.64 1.56
CA ALA A 158 6.06 1.86 2.69
C ALA A 158 6.05 0.36 2.37
N ALA A 159 4.93 -0.16 1.86
CA ALA A 159 4.80 -1.56 1.46
C ALA A 159 5.76 -1.94 0.31
N THR A 160 5.91 -1.07 -0.68
CA THR A 160 6.86 -1.26 -1.80
C THR A 160 8.30 -1.30 -1.28
N SER A 161 8.66 -0.45 -0.31
CA SER A 161 10.02 -0.42 0.23
C SER A 161 10.39 -1.69 1.00
N VAL A 162 9.41 -2.36 1.63
CA VAL A 162 9.60 -3.68 2.25
C VAL A 162 9.88 -4.74 1.19
N HIS A 163 9.16 -4.70 0.06
CA HIS A 163 9.41 -5.60 -1.06
C HIS A 163 10.83 -5.42 -1.63
N GLU A 164 11.26 -4.17 -1.84
CA GLU A 164 12.61 -3.86 -2.32
C GLU A 164 13.70 -4.35 -1.36
N ALA A 165 13.51 -4.16 -0.05
CA ALA A 165 14.45 -4.66 0.96
C ALA A 165 14.46 -6.20 1.02
N SER A 166 13.29 -6.85 0.88
CA SER A 166 13.20 -8.31 0.86
C SER A 166 13.89 -8.90 -0.37
N LYS A 167 13.72 -8.26 -1.53
CA LYS A 167 14.42 -8.62 -2.76
C LYS A 167 15.93 -8.45 -2.63
N LEU A 168 16.40 -7.33 -2.07
CA LEU A 168 17.82 -7.10 -1.83
C LEU A 168 18.42 -8.15 -0.89
N ALA A 169 17.74 -8.47 0.21
CA ALA A 169 18.18 -9.51 1.13
C ALA A 169 18.28 -10.87 0.44
N LYS A 170 17.31 -11.21 -0.42
CA LYS A 170 17.32 -12.44 -1.21
C LYS A 170 18.47 -12.48 -2.22
N ASP A 171 18.70 -11.40 -2.96
CA ASP A 171 19.80 -11.29 -3.93
C ASP A 171 21.16 -11.46 -3.23
N ILE A 172 21.32 -10.92 -2.02
CA ILE A 172 22.54 -11.08 -1.23
C ILE A 172 22.69 -12.52 -0.75
N GLN A 173 21.62 -13.13 -0.25
CA GLN A 173 21.62 -14.54 0.16
C GLN A 173 22.03 -15.46 -1.00
N GLU A 174 21.52 -15.22 -2.22
CA GLU A 174 21.91 -15.97 -3.42
C GLU A 174 23.39 -15.77 -3.78
N ARG A 175 23.91 -14.54 -3.67
CA ARG A 175 25.34 -14.27 -3.87
C ARG A 175 26.23 -14.96 -2.84
N VAL A 176 25.82 -14.96 -1.56
CA VAL A 176 26.53 -15.68 -0.49
C VAL A 176 26.58 -17.17 -0.82
N LEU A 177 25.45 -17.75 -1.27
CA LEU A 177 25.40 -19.15 -1.68
C LEU A 177 26.33 -19.44 -2.87
N GLN A 178 26.33 -18.60 -3.91
CA GLN A 178 27.22 -18.76 -5.06
C GLN A 178 28.70 -18.69 -4.64
N PHE A 179 29.05 -17.77 -3.75
CA PHE A 179 30.39 -17.67 -3.19
C PHE A 179 30.81 -18.94 -2.44
N ILE A 180 29.92 -19.49 -1.61
CA ILE A 180 30.15 -20.76 -0.90
C ILE A 180 30.34 -21.93 -1.88
N LEU A 181 29.51 -22.02 -2.91
CA LEU A 181 29.62 -23.08 -3.92
C LEU A 181 30.90 -22.97 -4.74
N ALA A 182 31.43 -21.75 -4.93
CA ALA A 182 32.67 -21.48 -5.65
C ALA A 182 33.93 -21.63 -4.78
N SER A 183 33.83 -21.58 -3.45
CA SER A 183 34.99 -21.56 -2.54
C SER A 183 35.76 -22.89 -2.42
N GLY A 184 35.31 -23.95 -3.11
CA GLY A 184 36.04 -25.23 -3.20
C GLY A 184 36.07 -26.07 -1.92
N GLN A 185 35.33 -25.67 -0.88
CA GLN A 185 35.23 -26.36 0.41
C GLN A 185 34.48 -27.70 0.26
N LYS A 186 35.21 -28.82 0.14
CA LYS A 186 34.63 -30.13 -0.20
C LYS A 186 33.75 -30.77 0.89
N SER A 187 33.98 -30.51 2.18
CA SER A 187 33.31 -31.27 3.25
C SER A 187 31.86 -30.88 3.47
N ASP A 188 31.49 -29.62 3.22
CA ASP A 188 30.18 -29.08 3.66
C ASP A 188 29.35 -28.58 2.46
N ARG A 189 29.83 -28.74 1.22
CA ARG A 189 29.20 -28.16 0.02
C ARG A 189 27.83 -28.75 -0.28
N GLU A 190 27.68 -30.07 -0.18
CA GLU A 190 26.40 -30.75 -0.40
C GLU A 190 25.39 -30.40 0.70
N GLU A 191 25.82 -30.36 1.96
CA GLU A 191 24.97 -29.97 3.08
C GLU A 191 24.54 -28.50 3.02
N LEU A 192 25.44 -27.58 2.67
CA LEU A 192 25.13 -26.15 2.48
C LEU A 192 24.19 -25.93 1.29
N PHE A 193 24.36 -26.70 0.22
CA PHE A 193 23.45 -26.67 -0.92
C PHE A 193 22.05 -27.16 -0.55
N LEU A 194 21.94 -28.32 0.12
CA LEU A 194 20.67 -28.84 0.64
C LEU A 194 20.02 -27.87 1.63
N LEU A 195 20.81 -27.22 2.49
CA LEU A 195 20.31 -26.22 3.43
C LEU A 195 19.70 -25.01 2.72
N SER A 196 20.34 -24.53 1.65
CA SER A 196 19.82 -23.43 0.83
C SER A 196 18.56 -23.78 0.04
N LEU A 197 18.46 -25.03 -0.45
CA LEU A 197 17.25 -25.55 -1.09
C LEU A 197 16.08 -25.59 -0.09
N ASN A 198 16.36 -26.01 1.15
CA ASN A 198 15.37 -26.04 2.21
C ASN A 198 14.90 -24.64 2.63
N HIS A 199 15.79 -23.63 2.57
CA HIS A 199 15.48 -22.24 2.95
C HIS A 199 15.28 -21.32 1.74
N ASN A 200 14.58 -21.80 0.71
CA ASN A 200 14.36 -21.05 -0.53
C ASN A 200 13.09 -20.17 -0.50
N SER A 201 12.85 -19.45 0.60
CA SER A 201 11.74 -18.49 0.65
C SER A 201 11.94 -17.41 -0.44
N PRO A 202 10.95 -17.16 -1.32
CA PRO A 202 11.06 -16.14 -2.35
C PRO A 202 11.02 -14.74 -1.73
N ALA A 203 11.50 -13.74 -2.47
CA ALA A 203 11.36 -12.35 -2.09
C ALA A 203 9.89 -12.02 -1.82
N PHE A 204 9.62 -11.42 -0.67
CA PHE A 204 8.27 -11.18 -0.20
C PHE A 204 7.68 -9.90 -0.80
N THR A 205 6.41 -9.94 -1.16
CA THR A 205 5.68 -8.78 -1.67
C THR A 205 4.38 -8.64 -0.92
N LEU A 206 4.19 -7.53 -0.21
CA LEU A 206 2.94 -7.24 0.49
C LEU A 206 1.81 -7.06 -0.53
N SER A 207 0.70 -7.78 -0.33
CA SER A 207 -0.53 -7.60 -1.08
C SER A 207 -1.60 -6.84 -0.31
N SER A 208 -2.56 -6.31 -1.08
CA SER A 208 -3.78 -5.68 -0.62
C SER A 208 -4.94 -6.64 -0.88
N GLY A 209 -5.36 -7.37 0.15
CA GLY A 209 -6.42 -8.39 0.10
C GLY A 209 -6.20 -9.52 -0.91
N GLY A 210 -4.97 -9.77 -1.36
CA GLY A 210 -4.68 -10.70 -2.46
C GLY A 210 -5.06 -10.21 -3.86
N PHE A 211 -5.65 -9.01 -3.99
CA PHE A 211 -6.08 -8.46 -5.29
C PHE A 211 -4.94 -7.79 -6.04
N PHE A 212 -4.09 -7.05 -5.32
CA PHE A 212 -2.98 -6.33 -5.93
C PHE A 212 -1.74 -6.33 -5.04
N HIS A 213 -0.56 -6.37 -5.65
CA HIS A 213 0.72 -6.25 -4.97
C HIS A 213 1.22 -4.81 -4.98
N PHE A 214 1.69 -4.34 -3.83
CA PHE A 214 2.26 -3.00 -3.72
C PHE A 214 3.60 -2.94 -4.45
N THR A 215 3.56 -2.39 -5.66
CA THR A 215 4.72 -2.15 -6.51
C THR A 215 4.71 -0.71 -6.98
N LYS A 216 5.89 -0.19 -7.37
CA LYS A 216 5.99 1.14 -8.00
C LYS A 216 5.05 1.26 -9.21
N SER A 217 4.92 0.19 -10.00
CA SER A 217 4.03 0.14 -11.16
C SER A 217 2.56 0.36 -10.77
N LEU A 218 2.10 -0.28 -9.69
CA LEU A 218 0.73 -0.08 -9.20
C LEU A 218 0.47 1.37 -8.77
N ILE A 219 1.43 2.02 -8.11
CA ILE A 219 1.30 3.43 -7.70
C ILE A 219 1.08 4.30 -8.93
N PHE A 220 1.92 4.14 -9.96
CA PHE A 220 1.78 4.88 -11.21
C PHE A 220 0.47 4.57 -11.93
N SER A 221 0.06 3.30 -11.99
CA SER A 221 -1.18 2.88 -12.62
C SER A 221 -2.41 3.48 -11.93
N ALA A 222 -2.43 3.51 -10.59
CA ALA A 222 -3.53 4.10 -9.83
C ALA A 222 -3.64 5.61 -10.06
N ILE A 223 -2.51 6.34 -9.99
CA ILE A 223 -2.49 7.78 -10.23
C ILE A 223 -2.89 8.10 -11.67
N ALA A 224 -2.34 7.37 -12.65
CA ALA A 224 -2.70 7.52 -14.05
C ALA A 224 -4.18 7.23 -14.28
N GLY A 225 -4.72 6.15 -13.70
CA GLY A 225 -6.15 5.81 -13.77
C GLY A 225 -7.03 6.93 -13.22
N ILE A 226 -6.73 7.43 -12.02
CA ILE A 226 -7.48 8.55 -11.42
C ILE A 226 -7.43 9.77 -12.34
N LEU A 227 -6.27 10.14 -12.86
CA LEU A 227 -6.12 11.27 -13.78
C LEU A 227 -6.89 11.05 -15.09
N THR A 228 -6.78 9.89 -15.72
CA THR A 228 -7.46 9.57 -16.97
C THR A 228 -8.98 9.62 -16.81
N TYR A 229 -9.52 8.95 -15.80
CA TYR A 229 -10.97 8.98 -15.56
C TYR A 229 -11.45 10.38 -15.15
N SER A 230 -10.66 11.11 -14.37
CA SER A 230 -10.98 12.49 -14.03
C SER A 230 -11.06 13.34 -15.30
N LEU A 231 -10.03 13.32 -16.14
CA LEU A 231 -9.99 14.07 -17.41
C LEU A 231 -11.12 13.67 -18.37
N LEU A 232 -11.44 12.38 -18.46
CA LEU A 232 -12.55 11.88 -19.28
C LEU A 232 -13.89 12.44 -18.79
N MET A 233 -14.12 12.43 -17.47
CA MET A 233 -15.31 13.03 -16.89
C MET A 233 -15.37 14.54 -17.15
N LEU A 234 -14.25 15.26 -17.08
CA LEU A 234 -14.21 16.68 -17.43
C LEU A 234 -14.61 16.90 -18.90
N GLN A 235 -14.12 16.04 -19.80
CA GLN A 235 -14.45 16.11 -21.22
C GLN A 235 -15.93 15.84 -21.47
N ILE A 236 -16.51 14.81 -20.84
CA ILE A 236 -17.94 14.48 -20.98
C ILE A 236 -18.80 15.62 -20.43
N LEU A 237 -18.47 16.14 -19.25
CA LEU A 237 -19.23 17.23 -18.60
C LEU A 237 -19.14 18.53 -19.38
N LYS A 238 -18.01 18.84 -20.02
CA LYS A 238 -17.86 20.04 -20.86
C LYS A 238 -18.69 19.99 -22.15
N TRP A 239 -19.07 18.80 -22.60
CA TRP A 239 -19.82 18.57 -23.86
C TRP A 239 -21.29 18.21 -23.63
N SER A 240 -21.72 18.02 -22.38
CA SER A 240 -23.11 17.87 -21.96
C SER A 240 -23.79 19.21 -21.73
#